data_AF-A0AAW3QX21-F1
#
_entry.id   AF-A0AAW3QX21-F1
#
_cell.length_a   1.000
_cell.length_b   1.000
_cell.length_c   1.000
_cell.angle_alpha   90.00
_cell.angle_beta   90.00
_cell.angle_gamma   90.00
#
_symmetry.space_group_name_H-M   'P 1'
#
loop_
_entity.id
_entity.type
_entity.pdbx_description
1 polymer ?
#
loop_
_entity_poly.entity_id
_entity_poly.type
_entity_poly.pdbx_seq_one_letter_code
_entity_poly.pdbx_strand_id
1 'polypeptide(L)'
;MTTAGSGAFLAQEDIKDKAYDIYRGIWALGVGILGQDWDIEGDNLVECLASFCRHYRPDRKTLVDNARIWLTWDDVTLERWTEAAILYDFRREEEPGDYPTARAFWLAVVKYVEHSIREYPDKIA
;
A
#
# COMPACT_ATOMS: atom_id res chain seq x y z
N MET A 1 -24.79 10.16 -33.36
CA MET A 1 -24.34 8.91 -32.73
C MET A 1 -22.82 9.01 -32.64
N THR A 2 -22.30 9.40 -31.48
CA THR A 2 -20.85 9.54 -31.28
C THR A 2 -20.53 9.06 -29.87
N THR A 3 -19.96 7.86 -29.81
CA THR A 3 -19.50 7.20 -28.58
C THR A 3 -18.14 7.79 -28.23
N ALA A 4 -18.08 8.71 -27.27
CA ALA A 4 -16.82 9.12 -26.66
C ALA A 4 -16.52 8.16 -25.51
N GLY A 5 -15.41 7.44 -25.64
CA GLY A 5 -14.95 6.44 -24.68
C GLY A 5 -14.71 7.04 -23.30
N SER A 6 -15.16 6.31 -22.29
CA SER A 6 -14.96 6.54 -20.86
C SER A 6 -13.46 6.43 -20.49
N GLY A 7 -12.70 7.50 -20.74
CA GLY A 7 -11.51 7.82 -19.97
C GLY A 7 -11.91 8.84 -18.91
N ALA A 8 -12.30 8.38 -17.71
CA ALA A 8 -12.63 9.27 -16.60
C ALA A 8 -11.36 10.02 -16.17
N PHE A 9 -11.13 11.18 -16.77
CA PHE A 9 -10.19 12.17 -16.29
C PHE A 9 -10.77 12.72 -14.99
N LEU A 10 -10.36 12.15 -13.85
CA LEU A 10 -10.77 12.64 -12.54
C LEU A 10 -10.31 14.10 -12.42
N ALA A 11 -11.23 15.00 -12.08
CA ALA A 11 -10.89 16.39 -11.86
C ALA A 11 -9.84 16.50 -10.75
N GLN A 12 -8.98 17.51 -10.81
CA GLN A 12 -7.83 17.67 -9.90
C GLN A 12 -8.24 17.78 -8.41
N GLU A 13 -9.49 18.17 -8.13
CA GLU A 13 -10.09 18.18 -6.79
C GLU A 13 -10.53 16.78 -6.33
N ASP A 14 -11.16 15.99 -7.21
CA ASP A 14 -11.51 14.58 -6.93
C ASP A 14 -10.26 13.72 -6.68
N ILE A 15 -9.14 14.04 -7.32
CA ILE A 15 -7.86 13.36 -7.11
C ILE A 15 -7.32 13.66 -5.71
N LYS A 16 -7.51 14.88 -5.18
CA LYS A 16 -7.01 15.27 -3.84
C LYS A 16 -7.81 14.61 -2.72
N ASP A 17 -9.14 14.63 -2.81
CA ASP A 17 -9.99 14.01 -1.80
C ASP A 17 -9.79 12.49 -1.79
N LYS A 18 -9.72 11.87 -2.97
CA LYS A 18 -9.34 10.45 -3.10
C LYS A 18 -7.93 10.18 -2.60
N ALA A 19 -6.95 11.03 -2.92
CA ALA A 19 -5.58 10.86 -2.44
C ALA A 19 -5.53 10.90 -0.90
N TYR A 20 -6.32 11.76 -0.26
CA TYR A 20 -6.39 11.85 1.20
C TYR A 20 -7.07 10.64 1.84
N ASP A 21 -8.13 10.11 1.23
CA ASP A 21 -8.78 8.89 1.73
C ASP A 21 -7.90 7.64 1.54
N ILE A 22 -7.23 7.54 0.38
CA ILE A 22 -6.25 6.48 0.12
C ILE A 22 -5.06 6.59 1.09
N TYR A 23 -4.58 7.82 1.29
CA TYR A 23 -3.55 8.12 2.27
C TYR A 23 -3.96 7.71 3.67
N ARG A 24 -5.19 7.99 4.13
CA ARG A 24 -5.65 7.53 5.45
C ARG A 24 -5.68 6.01 5.56
N GLY A 25 -6.08 5.31 4.50
CA GLY A 25 -6.03 3.85 4.45
C GLY A 25 -4.62 3.28 4.54
N ILE A 26 -3.64 3.94 3.92
CA ILE A 26 -2.22 3.54 3.95
C ILE A 26 -1.49 4.04 5.20
N TRP A 27 -1.86 5.19 5.74
CA TRP A 27 -1.30 5.75 6.97
C TRP A 27 -1.51 4.81 8.15
N ALA A 28 -2.61 4.07 8.18
CA ALA A 28 -2.84 3.02 9.17
C ALA A 28 -1.79 1.88 9.07
N LEU A 29 -1.34 1.54 7.86
CA LEU A 29 -0.20 0.63 7.65
C LEU A 29 1.10 1.25 8.17
N GLY A 30 1.34 2.52 7.84
CA GLY A 30 2.50 3.29 8.28
C GLY A 30 2.62 3.43 9.78
N VAL A 31 1.70 4.14 10.43
CA VAL A 31 1.77 4.46 11.87
C VAL A 31 1.40 3.27 12.76
N GLY A 32 0.56 2.35 12.29
CA GLY A 32 0.23 1.14 13.05
C GLY A 32 1.34 0.10 12.94
N ILE A 33 1.43 -0.54 11.77
CA ILE A 33 2.23 -1.76 11.60
C ILE A 33 3.71 -1.46 11.36
N LEU A 34 4.03 -0.48 10.52
CA LEU A 34 5.43 -0.17 10.19
C LEU A 34 6.09 0.78 11.19
N GLY A 35 5.30 1.56 11.93
CA GLY A 35 5.77 2.69 12.74
C GLY A 35 5.74 2.48 14.25
N GLN A 36 4.93 1.54 14.77
CA GLN A 36 4.93 1.21 16.21
C GLN A 36 5.61 -0.12 16.55
N ASP A 37 5.71 -1.04 15.58
CA ASP A 37 6.05 -2.43 15.87
C ASP A 37 7.26 -2.97 15.10
N TRP A 38 8.02 -2.15 14.37
CA TRP A 38 9.25 -2.63 13.72
C TRP A 38 10.31 -3.16 14.71
N ASP A 39 10.38 -2.59 15.92
CA ASP A 39 11.27 -3.11 16.97
C ASP A 39 10.71 -4.35 17.70
N ILE A 40 9.44 -4.73 17.46
CA ILE A 40 8.70 -5.72 18.27
C ILE A 40 8.15 -6.91 17.44
N GLU A 41 7.74 -6.71 16.19
CA GLU A 41 6.98 -7.70 15.39
C GLU A 41 7.70 -8.24 14.14
N GLY A 42 8.83 -7.68 13.71
CA GLY A 42 9.64 -8.26 12.63
C GLY A 42 10.78 -7.39 12.15
N ASP A 43 11.93 -8.01 11.86
CA ASP A 43 13.18 -7.32 11.49
C ASP A 43 13.15 -6.79 10.02
N ASN A 44 12.09 -7.12 9.25
CA ASN A 44 11.92 -6.74 7.85
C ASN A 44 10.45 -6.64 7.40
N LEU A 45 10.20 -5.98 6.24
CA LEU A 45 8.88 -5.74 5.66
C LEU A 45 8.06 -7.02 5.47
N VAL A 46 8.70 -8.13 5.10
CA VAL A 46 8.00 -9.39 4.86
C VAL A 46 7.35 -9.89 6.15
N GLU A 47 8.06 -9.80 7.28
CA GLU A 47 7.54 -10.18 8.59
C GLU A 47 6.42 -9.24 9.06
N CYS A 48 6.57 -7.93 8.86
CA CYS A 48 5.52 -6.97 9.18
C CYS A 48 4.26 -7.19 8.33
N LEU A 49 4.42 -7.46 7.04
CA LEU A 49 3.29 -7.80 6.16
C LEU A 49 2.66 -9.15 6.54
N ALA A 50 3.46 -10.12 7.00
CA ALA A 50 2.96 -11.39 7.50
C ALA A 50 2.09 -11.19 8.75
N SER A 51 2.57 -10.38 9.71
CA SER A 51 1.83 -10.01 10.91
C SER A 51 0.52 -9.30 10.55
N PHE A 52 0.60 -8.23 9.74
CA PHE A 52 -0.57 -7.51 9.23
C PHE A 52 -1.60 -8.46 8.63
N CYS A 53 -1.14 -9.36 7.76
CA CYS A 53 -2.01 -10.29 7.06
C CYS A 53 -2.73 -11.28 7.98
N ARG A 54 -2.12 -11.65 9.11
CA ARG A 54 -2.73 -12.54 10.11
C ARG A 54 -3.78 -11.82 10.94
N HIS A 55 -3.54 -10.57 11.30
CA HIS A 55 -4.33 -9.83 12.28
C HIS A 55 -5.40 -8.91 11.68
N TYR A 56 -5.24 -8.44 10.43
CA TYR A 56 -6.07 -7.36 9.85
C TYR A 56 -6.72 -7.77 8.52
N ARG A 57 -7.56 -8.81 8.59
CA ARG A 57 -8.15 -9.48 7.42
C ARG A 57 -9.00 -8.57 6.50
N PRO A 58 -10.01 -7.83 6.98
CA PRO A 58 -10.84 -6.94 6.14
C PRO A 58 -10.04 -5.82 5.46
N ASP A 59 -8.92 -5.41 6.08
CA ASP A 59 -8.12 -4.28 5.63
C ASP A 59 -7.13 -4.67 4.52
N ARG A 60 -6.89 -5.97 4.29
CA ARG A 60 -6.01 -6.46 3.22
C ARG A 60 -6.49 -6.09 1.82
N LYS A 61 -7.78 -6.23 1.54
CA LYS A 61 -8.35 -5.89 0.22
C LYS A 61 -8.30 -4.38 -0.01
N THR A 62 -8.68 -3.60 0.99
CA THR A 62 -8.61 -2.14 0.96
C THR A 62 -7.18 -1.66 0.72
N LEU A 63 -6.19 -2.27 1.38
CA LEU A 63 -4.78 -1.96 1.16
C LEU A 63 -4.35 -2.24 -0.29
N VAL A 64 -4.71 -3.40 -0.86
CA VAL A 64 -4.37 -3.75 -2.25
C VAL A 64 -5.02 -2.77 -3.24
N ASP A 65 -6.29 -2.44 -3.05
CA ASP A 65 -7.00 -1.52 -3.94
C ASP A 65 -6.38 -0.11 -3.89
N ASN A 66 -6.04 0.37 -2.69
CA ASN A 66 -5.38 1.64 -2.46
C ASN A 66 -3.97 1.69 -3.08
N ALA A 67 -3.17 0.65 -2.86
CA ALA A 67 -1.83 0.53 -3.44
C ALA A 67 -1.88 0.48 -4.97
N ARG A 68 -2.88 -0.18 -5.57
CA ARG A 68 -3.09 -0.19 -7.01
C ARG A 68 -3.39 1.19 -7.58
N ILE A 69 -4.15 2.02 -6.86
CA ILE A 69 -4.39 3.40 -7.28
C ILE A 69 -3.10 4.21 -7.23
N TRP A 70 -2.33 4.10 -6.15
CA TRP A 70 -1.02 4.76 -6.04
C TRP A 70 -0.04 4.34 -7.14
N LEU A 71 -0.05 3.06 -7.52
CA LEU A 71 0.76 2.55 -8.62
C LEU A 71 0.39 3.15 -9.99
N THR A 72 -0.76 3.84 -10.12
CA THR A 72 -1.09 4.61 -11.35
C THR A 72 -0.46 6.00 -11.39
N TRP A 73 0.05 6.50 -10.27
CA TRP A 73 0.69 7.81 -10.20
C TRP A 73 2.09 7.79 -10.82
N ASP A 74 2.59 8.97 -11.20
CA ASP A 74 3.98 9.12 -11.63
C ASP A 74 4.94 8.85 -10.45
N ASP A 75 6.18 8.49 -10.76
CA ASP A 75 7.15 8.08 -9.74
C ASP A 75 7.43 9.18 -8.71
N VAL A 76 7.44 10.46 -9.10
CA VAL A 76 7.71 11.57 -8.18
C VAL A 76 6.56 11.74 -7.18
N THR A 77 5.32 11.71 -7.67
CA THR A 77 4.13 11.78 -6.82
C THR A 77 4.06 10.55 -5.90
N LEU A 78 4.27 9.36 -6.45
CA LEU A 78 4.26 8.12 -5.68
C LEU A 78 5.28 8.14 -4.54
N GLU A 79 6.51 8.59 -4.83
CA GLU A 79 7.60 8.68 -3.87
C GLU A 79 7.24 9.61 -2.70
N ARG A 80 6.81 10.83 -3.02
CA ARG A 80 6.44 11.84 -2.01
C ARG A 80 5.31 11.37 -1.10
N TRP A 81 4.28 10.74 -1.66
CA TRP A 81 3.14 10.27 -0.87
C TRP A 81 3.47 9.00 -0.07
N THR A 82 4.38 8.17 -0.58
CA THR A 82 4.88 7.00 0.15
C THR A 82 5.62 7.44 1.40
N GLU A 83 6.64 8.29 1.25
CA GLU A 83 7.42 8.82 2.39
C GLU A 83 6.52 9.49 3.44
N ALA A 84 5.50 10.24 3.00
CA ALA A 84 4.55 10.89 3.90
C ALA A 84 3.64 9.91 4.63
N ALA A 85 3.27 8.78 4.02
CA ALA A 85 2.24 7.90 4.58
C ALA A 85 2.80 6.75 5.42
N ILE A 86 3.94 6.17 5.02
CA ILE A 86 4.51 5.04 5.76
C ILE A 86 5.48 5.48 6.86
N LEU A 87 5.97 6.73 6.80
CA LEU A 87 6.94 7.30 7.76
C LEU A 87 8.13 6.35 8.03
N TYR A 88 8.47 5.57 7.01
CA TYR A 88 9.40 4.45 7.08
C TYR A 88 10.34 4.52 5.87
N ASP A 89 11.63 4.31 6.12
CA ASP A 89 12.65 4.28 5.07
C ASP A 89 12.76 2.87 4.50
N PHE A 90 11.91 2.58 3.52
CA PHE A 90 11.84 1.29 2.84
C PHE A 90 13.07 0.92 1.99
N ARG A 91 14.05 1.81 1.91
CA ARG A 91 15.32 1.59 1.22
C ARG A 91 16.41 1.10 2.17
N ARG A 92 16.14 1.09 3.47
CA ARG A 92 17.13 0.86 4.52
C ARG A 92 17.23 -0.60 4.98
N GLU A 93 16.44 -1.51 4.40
CA GLU A 93 16.51 -2.94 4.76
C GLU A 93 17.86 -3.55 4.37
N GLU A 94 18.55 -4.18 5.33
CA GLU A 94 19.87 -4.77 5.09
C GLU A 94 19.83 -6.11 4.31
N GLU A 95 18.68 -6.81 4.18
CA GLU A 95 18.32 -7.84 3.14
C GLU A 95 17.02 -8.64 3.53
N PRO A 96 16.26 -9.30 2.60
CA PRO A 96 16.15 -9.15 1.15
C PRO A 96 14.84 -8.50 0.69
N GLY A 97 15.02 -7.48 -0.14
CA GLY A 97 13.96 -6.72 -0.78
C GLY A 97 14.39 -5.28 -0.94
N ASP A 98 15.61 -5.01 -1.43
CA ASP A 98 16.04 -3.64 -1.69
C ASP A 98 15.01 -3.00 -2.63
N TYR A 99 14.22 -2.05 -2.10
CA TYR A 99 13.16 -1.38 -2.81
C TYR A 99 13.71 -0.02 -3.22
N PRO A 100 14.47 0.08 -4.33
CA PRO A 100 15.15 1.33 -4.71
C PRO A 100 14.16 2.47 -5.02
N THR A 101 12.88 2.15 -5.19
CA THR A 101 11.81 3.10 -5.50
C THR A 101 10.54 2.74 -4.74
N ALA A 102 9.70 3.73 -4.45
CA ALA A 102 8.38 3.50 -3.89
C ALA A 102 7.53 2.57 -4.76
N ARG A 103 7.72 2.57 -6.08
CA ARG A 103 7.04 1.65 -6.99
C ARG A 103 7.43 0.19 -6.73
N ALA A 104 8.73 -0.10 -6.57
CA ALA A 104 9.20 -1.44 -6.24
C ALA A 104 8.61 -1.91 -4.90
N PHE A 105 8.59 -1.03 -3.91
CA PHE A 105 7.97 -1.27 -2.60
C PHE A 105 6.48 -1.64 -2.74
N TRP A 106 5.67 -0.79 -3.36
CA TRP A 106 4.22 -1.03 -3.48
C TRP A 106 3.87 -2.25 -4.32
N LEU A 107 4.66 -2.58 -5.34
CA LEU A 107 4.49 -3.82 -6.10
C LEU A 107 4.72 -5.06 -5.23
N ALA A 108 5.72 -5.02 -4.35
CA ALA A 108 6.00 -6.11 -3.42
C ALA A 108 4.90 -6.26 -2.37
N VAL A 109 4.43 -5.15 -1.79
CA VAL A 109 3.30 -5.12 -0.86
C VAL A 109 2.06 -5.75 -1.50
N VAL A 110 1.67 -5.31 -2.71
CA VAL A 110 0.50 -5.87 -3.43
C VAL A 110 0.68 -7.37 -3.66
N LYS A 111 1.83 -7.79 -4.19
CA LYS A 111 2.09 -9.21 -4.49
C LYS A 111 1.98 -10.08 -3.23
N TYR A 112 2.54 -9.62 -2.12
CA TYR A 112 2.52 -10.35 -0.86
C TYR A 112 1.10 -10.46 -0.28
N VAL A 113 0.39 -9.33 -0.20
CA VAL A 113 -0.95 -9.29 0.40
C VAL A 113 -1.95 -10.07 -0.45
N GLU A 114 -1.88 -10.00 -1.78
CA GLU A 114 -2.72 -10.82 -2.67
C GLU A 114 -2.45 -12.31 -2.54
N HIS A 115 -1.20 -12.71 -2.34
CA HIS A 115 -0.86 -14.09 -2.04
C HIS A 115 -1.50 -14.54 -0.72
N SER A 116 -1.35 -13.73 0.34
CA SER A 116 -1.96 -13.97 1.65
C SER A 116 -3.50 -14.06 1.62
N ILE A 117 -4.18 -13.23 0.81
CA ILE A 117 -5.64 -13.30 0.63
C ILE A 117 -6.04 -14.65 0.02
N ARG A 118 -5.26 -15.16 -0.94
CA ARG A 118 -5.53 -16.47 -1.58
C ARG A 118 -5.29 -17.64 -0.64
N GLU A 119 -4.21 -17.59 0.15
CA GLU A 119 -3.86 -18.65 1.09
C GLU A 119 -4.77 -18.66 2.32
N TYR A 120 -5.19 -17.49 2.77
CA TYR A 120 -6.01 -17.31 3.96
C TYR A 120 -7.22 -16.43 3.61
N PRO A 121 -8.21 -16.94 2.87
CA PRO A 121 -9.37 -16.15 2.49
C PRO A 121 -10.07 -15.61 3.74
N ASP A 122 -10.56 -14.38 3.64
CA ASP A 122 -11.42 -13.80 4.68
C ASP A 122 -12.60 -14.73 4.86
N LYS A 123 -12.79 -15.24 6.08
CA LYS A 123 -14.00 -16.02 6.38
C LYS A 123 -15.16 -15.04 6.25
N ILE A 124 -16.01 -15.25 5.25
CA ILE A 124 -17.28 -14.55 5.14
C ILE A 124 -18.05 -14.92 6.41
N ALA A 125 -18.21 -13.94 7.30
CA ALA A 125 -19.10 -14.03 8.45
C ALA A 125 -20.55 -13.91 7.98
#